data_AF-A0A5C7WQW3-F1
#
_entry.id   AF-A0A5C7WQW3-F1
#
_cell.length_a   1.000
_cell.length_b   1.000
_cell.length_c   1.000
_cell.angle_alpha   90.00
_cell.angle_beta   90.00
_cell.angle_gamma   90.00
#
_symmetry.space_group_name_H-M   'P 1'
#
loop_
_entity.id
_entity.type
_entity.pdbx_description
1 polymer ?
#
loop_
_entity_poly.entity_id
_entity_poly.type
_entity_poly.pdbx_seq_one_letter_code
_entity_poly.pdbx_strand_id
1 'polypeptide(L)'
;MMMQAGPAGDADRELDTIAWDFLCSQWLGRNYWDWSLERRLDAYLRHHQRADILNNGASYNAVVDRVMANMGRARRDGVLAPPHA
;
A
#
# COMPACT_ATOMS: atom_id res chain seq x y z
N MET A 1 -12.38 26.51 14.58
CA MET A 1 -12.61 26.29 13.13
C MET A 1 -12.01 24.95 12.78
N MET A 2 -12.82 23.88 12.74
CA MET A 2 -12.35 22.55 12.36
C MET A 2 -12.41 22.46 10.83
N MET A 3 -11.27 22.40 10.15
CA MET A 3 -11.21 22.01 8.74
C MET A 3 -11.63 20.54 8.67
N GLN A 4 -12.92 20.29 8.41
CA GLN A 4 -13.34 18.98 7.97
C GLN A 4 -12.60 18.69 6.67
N ALA A 5 -11.67 17.75 6.71
CA ALA A 5 -11.19 17.13 5.50
C ALA A 5 -12.44 16.62 4.78
N GLY A 6 -12.73 17.15 3.58
CA GLY A 6 -13.86 16.67 2.80
C GLY A 6 -13.72 15.16 2.51
N PRO A 7 -14.75 14.52 1.93
CA PRO A 7 -14.72 13.08 1.62
C PRO A 7 -13.50 12.63 0.80
N ALA A 8 -12.89 13.54 0.04
CA ALA A 8 -11.62 13.29 -0.67
C ALA A 8 -10.42 13.07 0.29
N GLY A 9 -10.34 13.82 1.39
CA GLY A 9 -9.25 13.68 2.36
C GLY A 9 -9.35 12.42 3.23
N ASP A 10 -10.57 11.94 3.48
CA ASP A 10 -10.78 10.67 4.18
C ASP A 10 -10.44 9.48 3.29
N ALA A 11 -10.85 9.51 2.02
CA ALA A 11 -10.43 8.51 1.04
C ALA A 11 -8.91 8.49 0.87
N ASP A 12 -8.28 9.66 0.83
CA ASP A 12 -6.82 9.75 0.72
C ASP A 12 -6.08 9.15 1.92
N ARG A 13 -6.60 9.35 3.14
CA ARG A 13 -6.06 8.74 4.36
C ARG A 13 -6.29 7.23 4.40
N GLU A 14 -7.44 6.78 3.92
CA GLU A 14 -7.74 5.35 3.81
C GLU A 14 -6.74 4.65 2.87
N LEU A 15 -6.49 5.21 1.68
CA LEU A 15 -5.54 4.64 0.74
C LEU A 15 -4.10 4.66 1.28
N ASP A 16 -3.72 5.67 2.06
CA ASP A 16 -2.42 5.70 2.76
C ASP A 16 -2.30 4.63 3.84
N THR A 17 -3.38 4.41 4.59
CA THR A 17 -3.45 3.33 5.58
C THR A 17 -3.28 1.97 4.92
N ILE A 18 -3.99 1.73 3.80
CA ILE A 18 -3.90 0.48 3.03
C ILE A 18 -2.48 0.27 2.48
N ALA A 19 -1.85 1.33 1.96
CA ALA A 19 -0.48 1.28 1.48
C ALA A 19 0.51 0.92 2.61
N TRP A 20 0.34 1.53 3.79
CA TRP A 20 1.19 1.25 4.95
C TRP A 20 1.00 -0.18 5.47
N ASP A 21 -0.24 -0.65 5.58
CA ASP A 21 -0.55 -2.02 6.01
C ASP A 21 0.02 -3.06 5.04
N PHE A 22 -0.06 -2.80 3.73
CA PHE A 22 0.60 -3.63 2.73
C PHE A 22 2.11 -3.70 2.95
N LEU A 23 2.75 -2.56 3.24
CA LEU A 23 4.20 -2.50 3.53
C LEU A 23 4.60 -3.30 4.77
N CYS A 24 3.71 -3.38 5.76
CA CYS A 24 3.93 -4.15 7.00
C CYS A 24 3.54 -5.63 6.87
N SER A 25 2.95 -6.03 5.75
CA SER A 25 2.37 -7.36 5.57
C SER A 25 3.40 -8.41 5.12
N GLN A 26 3.01 -9.69 5.27
CA GLN A 26 3.79 -10.82 4.78
C GLN A 26 4.04 -10.82 3.27
N TRP A 27 3.28 -10.04 2.49
CA TRP A 27 3.39 -9.97 1.03
C TRP A 27 4.70 -9.34 0.56
N LEU A 28 5.38 -8.57 1.42
CA LEU A 28 6.75 -8.12 1.17
C LEU A 28 7.83 -9.06 1.71
N GLY A 29 7.42 -10.18 2.29
CA GLY A 29 8.32 -11.24 2.72
C GLY A 29 8.97 -12.00 1.56
N ARG A 30 9.98 -12.81 1.91
CA ARG A 30 10.81 -13.57 0.96
C ARG A 30 10.00 -14.52 0.07
N ASN A 31 8.90 -15.06 0.58
CA ASN A 31 8.03 -16.00 -0.14
C ASN A 31 7.46 -15.41 -1.45
N TYR A 32 7.44 -14.09 -1.58
CA TYR A 32 6.90 -13.40 -2.74
C TYR A 32 7.96 -12.63 -3.52
N TRP A 33 9.26 -12.82 -3.25
CA TRP A 33 10.36 -12.11 -3.94
C TRP A 33 10.16 -12.10 -5.46
N ASP A 34 9.82 -13.26 -6.02
CA ASP A 34 9.73 -13.48 -7.47
C ASP A 34 8.59 -12.70 -8.13
N TRP A 35 7.70 -12.11 -7.33
CA TRP A 35 6.56 -11.34 -7.81
C TRP A 35 6.91 -9.85 -7.83
N SER A 36 6.46 -9.15 -8.88
CA SER A 36 6.51 -7.69 -8.91
C SER A 36 5.70 -7.08 -7.77
N LEU A 37 6.04 -5.86 -7.37
CA LEU A 37 5.33 -5.14 -6.31
C LEU A 37 3.83 -5.07 -6.58
N GLU A 38 3.45 -4.70 -7.80
CA GLU A 38 2.05 -4.61 -8.22
C GLU A 38 1.33 -5.95 -8.12
N ARG A 39 1.99 -7.07 -8.48
CA ARG A 39 1.41 -8.40 -8.34
C ARG A 39 1.19 -8.80 -6.88
N ARG A 40 2.09 -8.40 -5.98
CA ARG A 40 1.93 -8.61 -4.54
C ARG A 40 0.79 -7.75 -3.99
N LEU A 41 0.70 -6.51 -4.45
CA LEU A 41 -0.36 -5.58 -4.06
C LEU A 41 -1.73 -6.07 -4.53
N ASP A 42 -1.85 -6.53 -5.78
CA ASP A 42 -3.08 -7.13 -6.31
C ASP A 42 -3.53 -8.35 -5.48
N ALA A 43 -2.60 -9.24 -5.14
CA ALA A 43 -2.90 -10.39 -4.28
C ALA A 43 -3.33 -9.97 -2.86
N TYR A 44 -2.69 -8.95 -2.28
CA TYR A 44 -3.08 -8.37 -1.01
C TYR A 44 -4.49 -7.77 -1.06
N LEU A 45 -4.79 -6.94 -2.05
CA LEU A 45 -6.11 -6.32 -2.21
C LEU A 45 -7.21 -7.38 -2.41
N ARG A 46 -6.92 -8.45 -3.16
CA ARG A 46 -7.84 -9.59 -3.31
C ARG A 46 -8.06 -10.34 -2.00
N HIS A 47 -6.99 -10.58 -1.24
CA HIS A 47 -7.08 -11.23 0.07
C HIS A 47 -7.91 -10.42 1.08
N HIS A 48 -7.83 -9.09 1.01
CA HIS A 48 -8.59 -8.16 1.86
C HIS A 48 -9.95 -7.76 1.26
N GLN A 49 -10.40 -8.43 0.20
CA GLN A 49 -11.69 -8.18 -0.48
C GLN A 49 -11.89 -6.72 -0.94
N ARG A 50 -10.80 -6.01 -1.26
CA ARG A 50 -10.81 -4.61 -1.72
C ARG A 50 -11.08 -4.50 -3.23
N ALA A 51 -12.20 -5.07 -3.66
CA ALA A 51 -12.64 -5.02 -5.05
C ALA A 51 -12.98 -3.58 -5.50
N ASP A 52 -13.33 -2.71 -4.56
CA ASP A 52 -13.52 -1.26 -4.75
C ASP A 52 -12.26 -0.59 -5.33
N ILE A 53 -11.08 -0.96 -4.83
CA ILE A 53 -9.79 -0.44 -5.30
C ILE A 53 -9.36 -1.13 -6.60
N LEU A 54 -9.51 -2.46 -6.67
CA LEU A 54 -9.11 -3.23 -7.87
C LEU A 54 -9.91 -2.83 -9.12
N ASN A 55 -11.18 -2.49 -8.97
CA ASN A 55 -12.05 -2.10 -10.08
C ASN A 55 -11.88 -0.61 -10.47
N ASN A 56 -11.21 0.19 -9.64
CA ASN A 56 -10.97 1.61 -9.89
C ASN A 56 -9.47 1.87 -10.13
N GLY A 57 -9.08 1.99 -11.40
CA GLY A 57 -7.69 2.24 -11.79
C GLY A 57 -7.07 3.50 -11.15
N ALA A 58 -7.86 4.54 -10.87
CA ALA A 58 -7.36 5.73 -10.18
C ALA A 58 -7.03 5.45 -8.71
N SER A 59 -7.92 4.74 -8.00
CA SER A 59 -7.66 4.30 -6.62
C SER A 59 -6.48 3.34 -6.55
N TYR A 60 -6.40 2.37 -7.47
CA TYR A 60 -5.28 1.43 -7.55
C TYR A 60 -3.94 2.16 -7.73
N ASN A 61 -3.85 3.04 -8.73
CA ASN A 61 -2.64 3.83 -8.97
C ASN A 61 -2.28 4.69 -7.76
N ALA A 62 -3.28 5.29 -7.11
CA ALA A 62 -3.06 6.10 -5.92
C ALA A 62 -2.58 5.27 -4.71
N VAL A 63 -2.88 3.98 -4.62
CA VAL A 63 -2.26 3.09 -3.62
C VAL A 63 -0.82 2.77 -4.01
N VAL A 64 -0.55 2.46 -5.28
CA VAL A 64 0.81 2.20 -5.78
C VAL A 64 1.74 3.39 -5.48
N ASP A 65 1.31 4.60 -5.81
CA ASP A 65 2.08 5.83 -5.56
C ASP A 65 2.39 6.00 -4.07
N ARG A 66 1.41 5.75 -3.20
CA ARG A 66 1.57 5.83 -1.74
C ARG A 66 2.48 4.74 -1.19
N VAL A 67 2.41 3.51 -1.72
CA VAL A 67 3.34 2.44 -1.37
C VAL A 67 4.77 2.88 -1.68
N MET A 68 5.01 3.40 -2.89
CA MET A 68 6.33 3.87 -3.31
C MET A 68 6.82 5.06 -2.47
N ALA A 69 5.95 6.02 -2.16
CA ALA A 69 6.27 7.15 -1.29
C ALA A 69 6.62 6.69 0.14
N ASN A 70 5.93 5.67 0.66
CA ASN A 70 6.12 5.15 2.00
C ASN A 70 7.27 4.14 2.11
N MET A 71 7.77 3.54 1.02
CA MET A 71 8.90 2.61 1.06
C MET A 71 10.15 3.21 1.72
N GLY A 72 10.49 4.46 1.38
CA GLY A 72 11.64 5.14 1.97
C GLY A 72 11.49 5.35 3.48
N ARG A 73 10.26 5.53 3.96
CA ARG A 73 9.95 5.60 5.39
C ARG A 73 9.97 4.22 6.03
N ALA A 74 9.31 3.23 5.45
CA ALA A 74 9.26 1.86 5.97
C ALA A 74 10.64 1.19 6.04
N ARG A 75 11.58 1.53 5.15
CA ARG A 75 13.00 1.11 5.27
C ARG A 75 13.71 1.76 6.46
N ARG A 76 13.46 3.05 6.71
CA ARG A 76 14.05 3.78 7.86
C ARG A 76 13.48 3.29 9.19
N ASP A 77 12.20 2.96 9.21
CA ASP A 77 11.49 2.46 10.39
C ASP A 77 11.79 0.96 10.64
N GLY A 78 12.60 0.30 9.80
CA GLY A 78 12.98 -1.11 9.93
C GLY A 78 11.85 -2.10 9.61
N VAL A 79 10.72 -1.62 9.10
CA VAL A 79 9.56 -2.42 8.71
C VAL A 79 9.85 -3.25 7.46
N LEU A 80 10.59 -2.68 6.51
CA LEU A 80 11.05 -3.41 5.34
C LEU A 80 12.36 -4.12 5.68
N ALA A 81 12.33 -5.46 5.66
CA ALA A 81 13.54 -6.26 5.77
C ALA A 81 14.55 -5.82 4.70
N PRO A 82 15.82 -5.57 5.04
CA PRO A 82 16.79 -5.08 4.09
C PRO A 82 16.94 -6.09 2.93
N PRO A 83 16.89 -5.63 1.66
CA PRO A 83 17.27 -6.48 0.55
C PRO A 83 18.73 -6.88 0.78
N HIS A 84 18.98 -8.19 0.89
CA HIS A 84 20.33 -8.67 1.13
C HIS A 84 21.18 -8.36 -0.12
N ALA A 85 22.35 -7.77 0.13
CA ALA A 85 23.40 -7.56 -0.87
C ALA A 85 24.00 -8.89 -1.33
#